data_AF-X1CWU5-F1
#
_entry.id   AF-X1CWU5-F1
#
_cell.length_a   1.000
_cell.length_b   1.000
_cell.length_c   1.000
_cell.angle_alpha   90.00
_cell.angle_beta   90.00
_cell.angle_gamma   90.00
#
_symmetry.space_group_name_H-M   'P 1'
#
loop_
_entity.id
_entity.type
_entity.pdbx_description
1 polymer ?
#
loop_
_entity_poly.entity_id
_entity_poly.type
_entity_poly.pdbx_seq_one_letter_code
_entity_poly.pdbx_strand_id
1 'polypeptide(L)'
;QGETKIGAEFEKLGVFYPSGKAIPYSGRRGVANVLSHLSQKFGWESIKENDKFIALSRKGSWTTLEPGAQIELSSSVLNNIHQIKKEWENFVGEIKSFSEPSNIKWLGLGVQPVSRLEDIEWVQKHRYKIMAPYMAKHGELSHHMMKKT
;
A
#
# COMPACT_ATOMS: atom_id res chain seq x y z
N GLN A 1 -27.39 17.84 -16.04
CA GLN A 1 -27.19 16.50 -15.44
C GLN A 1 -25.70 16.27 -15.31
N GLY A 2 -25.23 15.76 -14.17
CA GLY A 2 -23.83 15.37 -14.01
C GLY A 2 -23.55 14.04 -14.73
N GLU A 3 -22.35 13.88 -15.26
CA GLU A 3 -21.91 12.62 -15.87
C GLU A 3 -21.41 11.67 -14.76
N THR A 4 -21.90 10.43 -14.73
CA THR A 4 -21.43 9.42 -13.77
C THR A 4 -19.98 9.06 -14.04
N LYS A 5 -19.16 9.06 -12.99
CA LYS A 5 -17.75 8.65 -13.02
C LYS A 5 -17.48 7.50 -12.05
N ILE A 6 -16.31 6.88 -12.15
CA ILE A 6 -15.89 5.75 -11.33
C ILE A 6 -14.52 6.08 -10.72
N GLY A 7 -14.40 5.87 -9.41
CA GLY A 7 -13.13 5.73 -8.71
C GLY A 7 -13.07 4.34 -8.07
N ALA A 8 -11.88 3.77 -8.00
CA ALA A 8 -11.63 2.46 -7.41
C ALA A 8 -10.36 2.46 -6.58
N GLU A 9 -10.37 1.70 -5.49
CA GLU A 9 -9.24 1.52 -4.59
C GLU A 9 -8.84 0.05 -4.54
N PHE A 10 -7.52 -0.19 -4.51
CA PHE A 10 -6.97 -1.54 -4.49
C PHE A 10 -5.80 -1.63 -3.52
N GLU A 11 -5.90 -2.52 -2.55
CA GLU A 11 -4.81 -2.85 -1.66
C GLU A 11 -4.04 -4.09 -2.13
N LYS A 12 -2.74 -4.12 -1.84
CA LYS A 12 -1.86 -5.26 -2.11
C LYS A 12 -0.95 -5.56 -0.95
N LEU A 13 -0.83 -6.85 -0.67
CA LEU A 13 0.05 -7.39 0.37
C LEU A 13 1.42 -7.70 -0.22
N GLY A 14 2.44 -6.96 0.18
CA GLY A 14 3.82 -7.23 -0.19
C GLY A 14 4.40 -8.37 0.67
N VAL A 15 5.00 -9.37 0.04
CA VAL A 15 5.60 -10.52 0.73
C VAL A 15 6.98 -10.88 0.18
N PHE A 16 7.84 -11.42 1.04
CA PHE A 16 9.09 -12.03 0.61
C PHE A 16 8.84 -13.41 -0.01
N TYR A 17 9.45 -13.66 -1.17
CA TYR A 17 9.54 -15.01 -1.73
C TYR A 17 10.84 -15.69 -1.24
N PRO A 18 10.81 -16.99 -0.87
CA PRO A 18 9.66 -17.90 -0.88
C PRO A 18 8.87 -17.93 0.44
N SER A 19 9.29 -17.19 1.47
CA SER A 19 8.75 -17.36 2.82
C SER A 19 7.29 -16.93 2.98
N GLY A 20 6.76 -16.07 2.10
CA GLY A 20 5.42 -15.49 2.21
C GLY A 20 5.26 -14.47 3.34
N LYS A 21 6.33 -14.19 4.10
CA LYS A 21 6.30 -13.20 5.19
C LYS A 21 6.09 -11.79 4.63
N ALA A 22 5.30 -10.98 5.33
CA ALA A 22 5.04 -9.59 4.98
C ALA A 22 6.35 -8.81 4.87
N ILE A 23 6.45 -7.93 3.89
CA ILE A 23 7.56 -6.99 3.82
C ILE A 23 7.34 -5.86 4.86
N PRO A 24 8.41 -5.39 5.50
CA PRO A 24 8.33 -4.27 6.45
C PRO A 24 8.03 -2.95 5.73
N TYR A 25 7.67 -1.93 6.51
CA TYR A 25 7.66 -0.55 6.03
C TYR A 25 9.09 -0.09 5.71
N SER A 26 10.02 -0.35 6.64
CA SER A 26 11.38 0.14 6.63
C SER A 26 12.40 -0.86 6.09
N GLY A 27 13.66 -0.43 5.98
CA GLY A 27 14.77 -1.28 5.54
C GLY A 27 14.89 -1.42 4.01
N ARG A 28 16.00 -2.01 3.55
CA ARG A 28 16.39 -2.06 2.12
C ARG A 28 15.32 -2.65 1.21
N ARG A 29 14.55 -3.61 1.72
CA ARG A 29 13.47 -4.29 1.00
C ARG A 29 12.08 -3.97 1.58
N GLY A 30 11.92 -2.78 2.15
CA GLY A 30 10.66 -2.29 2.69
C GLY A 30 9.85 -1.43 1.72
N VAL A 31 8.57 -1.23 2.02
CA VAL A 31 7.63 -0.49 1.17
C VAL A 31 8.01 0.99 1.00
N ALA A 32 8.67 1.59 2.00
CA ALA A 32 9.19 2.95 1.86
C ALA A 32 10.12 3.10 0.64
N ASN A 33 10.94 2.08 0.36
CA ASN A 33 11.82 2.07 -0.82
C ASN A 33 11.07 1.80 -2.13
N VAL A 34 9.95 1.06 -2.08
CA VAL A 34 9.02 0.95 -3.21
C VAL A 34 8.49 2.33 -3.58
N LEU A 35 7.97 3.07 -2.59
CA LEU A 35 7.44 4.43 -2.83
C LEU A 35 8.53 5.40 -3.32
N SER A 36 9.73 5.35 -2.72
CA SER A 36 10.86 6.17 -3.17
C SER A 36 11.23 5.87 -4.61
N HIS A 37 11.27 4.59 -5.01
CA HIS A 37 11.53 4.19 -6.40
C HIS A 37 10.45 4.72 -7.34
N LEU A 38 9.18 4.63 -6.95
CA LEU A 38 8.06 5.15 -7.75
C LEU A 38 8.19 6.66 -8.00
N SER A 39 8.51 7.42 -6.95
CA SER A 39 8.73 8.86 -7.05
C SER A 39 9.90 9.22 -7.97
N GLN A 40 11.01 8.47 -7.90
CA GLN A 40 12.20 8.75 -8.71
C GLN A 40 12.07 8.36 -10.18
N LYS A 41 11.26 7.34 -10.51
CA LYS A 41 11.27 6.72 -11.85
C LYS A 41 10.00 6.96 -12.66
N PHE A 42 8.86 7.17 -12.02
CA PHE A 42 7.56 7.16 -12.71
C PHE A 42 6.75 8.45 -12.52
N GLY A 43 7.40 9.53 -12.07
CA GLY A 43 6.80 10.85 -11.95
C GLY A 43 5.73 10.95 -10.88
N TRP A 44 5.83 10.13 -9.82
CA TRP A 44 4.99 10.26 -8.64
C TRP A 44 5.53 11.34 -7.70
N GLU A 45 4.67 12.24 -7.27
CA GLU A 45 5.01 13.29 -6.31
C GLU A 45 4.94 12.73 -4.90
N SER A 46 5.99 12.94 -4.10
CA SER A 46 6.08 12.33 -2.77
C SER A 46 5.40 13.14 -1.68
N ILE A 47 4.60 12.48 -0.86
CA ILE A 47 4.07 13.03 0.40
C ILE A 47 4.78 12.32 1.54
N LYS A 48 5.40 13.11 2.42
CA LYS A 48 6.18 12.63 3.55
C LYS A 48 5.67 13.19 4.86
N GLU A 49 5.80 12.41 5.92
CA GLU A 49 5.57 12.84 7.31
C GLU A 49 6.84 12.55 8.10
N ASN A 50 7.47 13.58 8.71
CA ASN A 50 8.77 13.41 9.40
C ASN A 50 9.82 12.70 8.52
N ASP A 51 9.99 13.17 7.28
CA ASP A 51 10.88 12.63 6.25
C ASP A 51 10.61 11.19 5.78
N LYS A 52 9.52 10.58 6.25
CA LYS A 52 9.11 9.22 5.90
C LYS A 52 8.06 9.25 4.81
N PHE A 53 8.26 8.48 3.74
CA PHE A 53 7.27 8.33 2.67
C PHE A 53 6.00 7.69 3.24
N ILE A 54 4.86 8.35 3.04
CA ILE A 54 3.55 7.87 3.53
C ILE A 54 2.50 7.75 2.42
N ALA A 55 2.67 8.51 1.34
CA ALA A 55 1.83 8.46 0.16
C ALA A 55 2.57 9.07 -1.04
N LEU A 56 2.08 8.80 -2.23
CA LEU A 56 2.43 9.53 -3.45
C LEU A 56 1.18 9.91 -4.22
N SER A 57 1.26 10.96 -5.03
CA SER A 57 0.20 11.37 -5.94
C SER A 57 0.71 11.47 -7.39
N ARG A 58 -0.16 11.23 -8.36
CA ARG A 58 0.14 11.40 -9.78
C ARG A 58 -1.14 11.57 -10.58
N LYS A 59 -1.34 12.75 -11.19
CA LYS A 59 -2.45 13.02 -12.13
C LYS A 59 -3.84 12.59 -11.61
N GLY A 60 -4.10 12.83 -10.33
CA GLY A 60 -5.38 12.49 -9.68
C GLY A 60 -5.43 11.09 -9.05
N SER A 61 -4.45 10.22 -9.33
CA SER A 61 -4.25 8.95 -8.64
C SER A 61 -3.41 9.15 -7.38
N TRP A 62 -3.63 8.29 -6.39
CA TRP A 62 -2.90 8.26 -5.14
C TRP A 62 -2.42 6.85 -4.83
N THR A 63 -1.22 6.71 -4.28
CA THR A 63 -0.81 5.48 -3.62
C THR A 63 -0.50 5.77 -2.17
N THR A 64 -1.13 5.03 -1.26
CA THR A 64 -1.00 5.24 0.18
C THR A 64 -0.60 3.95 0.87
N LEU A 65 -0.26 4.05 2.15
CA LEU A 65 0.07 2.90 2.99
C LEU A 65 -0.93 2.72 4.11
N GLU A 66 -1.42 1.49 4.23
CA GLU A 66 -2.19 0.99 5.36
C GLU A 66 -1.29 0.63 6.54
N PRO A 67 -1.83 0.42 7.76
CA PRO A 67 -1.02 0.30 8.96
C PRO A 67 0.00 -0.84 8.97
N GLY A 68 -0.25 -1.93 8.25
CA GLY A 68 0.64 -3.09 8.09
C GLY A 68 1.55 -3.02 6.86
N ALA A 69 1.72 -1.84 6.26
CA ALA A 69 2.48 -1.60 5.04
C ALA A 69 1.89 -2.27 3.79
N GLN A 70 0.59 -2.56 3.79
CA GLN A 70 -0.14 -2.82 2.55
C GLN A 70 -0.07 -1.56 1.69
N ILE A 71 0.18 -1.74 0.39
CA ILE A 71 0.22 -0.64 -0.55
C ILE A 71 -1.13 -0.52 -1.24
N GLU A 72 -1.69 0.68 -1.22
CA GLU A 72 -2.96 1.01 -1.83
C GLU A 72 -2.73 1.80 -3.12
N LEU A 73 -3.60 1.60 -4.11
CA LEU A 73 -3.82 2.51 -5.22
C LEU A 73 -5.27 3.02 -5.14
N SER A 74 -5.46 4.31 -4.89
CA SER A 74 -6.70 5.01 -5.19
C SER A 74 -6.60 5.61 -6.58
N SER A 75 -7.43 5.14 -7.50
CA SER A 75 -7.38 5.56 -8.88
C SER A 75 -7.88 7.00 -9.08
N SER A 76 -7.50 7.59 -10.22
CA SER A 76 -8.13 8.82 -10.70
C SER A 76 -9.63 8.62 -10.98
N VAL A 77 -10.39 9.71 -11.01
CA VAL A 77 -11.82 9.67 -11.33
C VAL A 77 -12.00 9.51 -12.84
N LEU A 78 -12.53 8.37 -13.28
CA LEU A 78 -12.51 7.92 -14.67
C LEU A 78 -13.91 7.65 -15.23
N ASN A 79 -13.99 7.50 -16.56
CA ASN A 79 -15.27 7.35 -17.28
C ASN A 79 -15.76 5.91 -17.35
N ASN A 80 -14.85 4.92 -17.23
CA ASN A 80 -15.20 3.51 -17.35
C ASN A 80 -14.16 2.60 -16.68
N ILE A 81 -14.55 1.35 -16.46
CA ILE A 81 -13.73 0.33 -15.80
C ILE A 81 -12.47 -0.06 -16.58
N HIS A 82 -12.44 0.10 -17.91
CA HIS A 82 -11.26 -0.22 -18.71
C HIS A 82 -10.12 0.77 -18.45
N GLN A 83 -10.45 2.05 -18.20
CA GLN A 83 -9.47 3.04 -17.77
C GLN A 83 -8.91 2.71 -16.39
N ILE A 84 -9.77 2.31 -15.45
CA ILE A 84 -9.37 1.86 -14.10
C ILE A 84 -8.40 0.66 -14.21
N LYS A 85 -8.76 -0.35 -15.01
CA LYS A 85 -7.91 -1.52 -15.28
C LYS A 85 -6.54 -1.10 -15.80
N LYS A 86 -6.48 -0.19 -16.77
CA LYS A 86 -5.21 0.29 -17.36
C LYS A 86 -4.35 1.00 -16.31
N GLU A 87 -4.96 1.85 -15.48
CA GLU A 87 -4.25 2.54 -14.40
C GLU A 87 -3.70 1.58 -13.35
N TRP A 88 -4.51 0.60 -12.95
CA TRP A 88 -4.10 -0.47 -12.05
C TRP A 88 -2.97 -1.34 -12.62
N GLU A 89 -3.05 -1.75 -13.89
CA GLU A 89 -2.00 -2.53 -14.56
C GLU A 89 -0.68 -1.77 -14.61
N ASN A 90 -0.72 -0.47 -14.92
CA ASN A 90 0.47 0.39 -14.92
C ASN A 90 1.10 0.45 -13.53
N PHE A 91 0.29 0.73 -12.50
CA PHE A 91 0.77 0.78 -11.12
C PHE A 91 1.40 -0.56 -10.68
N VAL A 92 0.77 -1.69 -11.02
CA VAL A 92 1.31 -3.03 -10.74
C VAL A 92 2.66 -3.25 -11.44
N GLY A 93 2.80 -2.80 -12.69
CA GLY A 93 4.08 -2.85 -13.40
C GLY A 93 5.16 -2.02 -12.71
N GLU A 94 4.81 -0.81 -12.26
CA GLU A 94 5.73 0.11 -11.58
C GLU A 94 6.25 -0.45 -10.26
N ILE A 95 5.37 -0.98 -9.39
CA ILE A 95 5.80 -1.59 -8.11
C ILE A 95 6.63 -2.86 -8.36
N LYS A 96 6.31 -3.65 -9.39
CA LYS A 96 7.08 -4.84 -9.76
C LYS A 96 8.52 -4.52 -10.19
N SER A 97 8.74 -3.38 -10.85
CA SER A 97 10.08 -2.97 -11.30
C SER A 97 11.10 -2.84 -10.17
N PHE A 98 10.65 -2.51 -8.95
CA PHE A 98 11.47 -2.56 -7.74
C PHE A 98 11.45 -3.93 -7.06
N SER A 99 10.26 -4.53 -6.99
CA SER A 99 10.00 -5.70 -6.17
C SER A 99 10.60 -7.00 -6.72
N GLU A 100 10.58 -7.21 -8.03
CA GLU A 100 11.06 -8.47 -8.62
C GLU A 100 12.54 -8.74 -8.37
N PRO A 101 13.47 -7.78 -8.60
CA PRO A 101 14.89 -7.95 -8.24
C PRO A 101 15.11 -8.12 -6.72
N SER A 102 14.17 -7.67 -5.90
CA SER A 102 14.23 -7.73 -4.44
C SER A 102 13.61 -9.00 -3.84
N ASN A 103 13.16 -9.95 -4.69
CA ASN A 103 12.39 -11.13 -4.29
C ASN A 103 11.13 -10.80 -3.47
N ILE A 104 10.46 -9.71 -3.85
CA ILE A 104 9.17 -9.30 -3.29
C ILE A 104 8.07 -9.68 -4.29
N LYS A 105 6.99 -10.26 -3.78
CA LYS A 105 5.77 -10.55 -4.53
C LYS A 105 4.60 -9.77 -3.93
N TRP A 106 3.63 -9.42 -4.78
CA TRP A 106 2.43 -8.70 -4.38
C TRP A 106 1.23 -9.62 -4.51
N LEU A 107 0.51 -9.83 -3.41
CA LEU A 107 -0.66 -10.70 -3.36
C LEU A 107 -1.95 -9.87 -3.41
N GLY A 108 -2.95 -10.37 -4.12
CA GLY A 108 -4.33 -9.86 -4.10
C GLY A 108 -5.21 -10.75 -3.24
N LEU A 109 -4.87 -10.88 -1.96
CA LEU A 109 -5.63 -11.65 -0.97
C LEU A 109 -6.22 -10.66 0.05
N GLY A 110 -7.38 -10.95 0.60
CA GLY A 110 -7.99 -10.11 1.64
C GLY A 110 -7.41 -10.28 3.04
N VAL A 111 -6.43 -11.16 3.23
CA VAL A 111 -5.70 -11.32 4.50
C VAL A 111 -4.31 -11.86 4.25
N GLN A 112 -3.32 -11.40 5.02
CA GLN A 112 -1.95 -11.92 5.06
C GLN A 112 -1.93 -13.31 5.74
N PRO A 113 -1.75 -14.42 4.99
CA PRO A 113 -1.92 -15.75 5.54
C PRO A 113 -0.74 -16.25 6.40
N VAL A 114 0.46 -15.67 6.26
CA VAL A 114 1.69 -16.26 6.84
C VAL A 114 2.16 -15.55 8.10
N SER A 115 2.22 -14.22 8.08
CA SER A 115 2.87 -13.47 9.17
C SER A 115 1.98 -13.41 10.41
N ARG A 116 2.61 -13.54 11.59
CA ARG A 116 1.93 -13.25 12.86
C ARG A 116 1.68 -11.74 12.94
N LEU A 117 0.70 -11.35 13.74
CA LEU A 117 0.30 -9.95 13.86
C LEU A 117 1.46 -9.08 14.37
N GLU A 118 2.18 -9.58 15.36
CA GLU A 118 3.33 -8.95 16.02
C GLU A 118 4.55 -8.79 15.10
N ASP A 119 4.69 -9.63 14.07
CA ASP A 119 5.82 -9.62 13.14
C ASP A 119 5.69 -8.56 12.04
N ILE A 120 4.49 -8.02 11.82
CA ILE A 120 4.23 -7.02 10.79
C ILE A 120 4.64 -5.64 11.33
N GLU A 121 5.49 -4.90 10.63
CA GLU A 121 5.88 -3.55 11.07
C GLU A 121 4.71 -2.57 10.95
N TRP A 122 4.54 -1.70 11.94
CA TRP A 122 3.61 -0.58 11.81
C TRP A 122 4.20 0.51 10.91
N VAL A 123 3.40 0.97 9.95
CA VAL A 123 3.72 2.18 9.19
C VAL A 123 3.75 3.38 10.13
N GLN A 124 4.78 4.21 9.97
CA GLN A 124 5.10 5.29 10.91
C GLN A 124 4.30 6.58 10.63
N LYS A 125 2.99 6.48 10.41
CA LYS A 125 2.05 7.61 10.25
C LYS A 125 1.52 8.04 11.63
N HIS A 126 1.44 9.36 11.89
CA HIS A 126 0.97 9.87 13.19
C HIS A 126 -0.41 9.33 13.57
N ARG A 127 -1.35 9.28 12.61
CA ARG A 127 -2.72 8.79 12.86
C ARG A 127 -2.76 7.37 13.43
N TYR A 128 -1.82 6.49 13.08
CA TYR A 128 -1.83 5.11 13.58
C TYR A 128 -1.41 5.01 15.04
N LYS A 129 -0.65 5.99 15.57
CA LYS A 129 -0.34 6.10 17.00
C LYS A 129 -1.59 6.38 17.84
N ILE A 130 -2.59 7.04 17.25
CA ILE A 130 -3.87 7.35 17.90
C ILE A 130 -4.85 6.20 17.69
N MET A 131 -4.96 5.71 16.45
CA MET A 131 -5.92 4.66 16.10
C MET A 131 -5.60 3.32 16.76
N ALA A 132 -4.33 2.89 16.81
CA ALA A 132 -4.00 1.55 17.30
C ALA A 132 -4.40 1.32 18.78
N PRO A 133 -4.10 2.20 19.74
CA PRO A 133 -4.55 2.04 21.12
C PRO A 133 -6.07 2.10 21.28
N TYR A 134 -6.75 2.92 20.47
CA TYR A 134 -8.21 3.00 20.48
C TYR A 134 -8.84 1.71 19.96
N MET A 135 -8.40 1.25 18.79
CA MET A 135 -8.89 0.03 18.14
C MET A 135 -8.65 -1.23 18.98
N ALA A 136 -7.52 -1.30 19.70
CA ALA A 136 -7.22 -2.39 20.62
C ALA A 136 -8.29 -2.57 21.72
N LYS A 137 -8.98 -1.49 22.11
CA LYS A 137 -10.01 -1.50 23.16
C LYS A 137 -11.42 -1.79 22.63
N HIS A 138 -11.65 -1.68 21.32
CA HIS A 138 -12.99 -1.69 20.72
C HIS A 138 -13.23 -2.86 19.76
N GLY A 139 -12.35 -3.86 19.74
CA GLY A 139 -12.57 -5.10 19.01
C GLY A 139 -11.35 -6.02 19.03
N GLU A 140 -11.58 -7.31 19.24
CA GLU A 140 -10.52 -8.32 19.35
C GLU A 140 -9.70 -8.45 18.07
N LEU A 141 -10.33 -8.25 16.91
CA LEU A 141 -9.70 -8.37 15.58
C LEU A 141 -9.28 -7.03 14.97
N SER A 142 -9.37 -5.91 15.71
CA SER A 142 -9.13 -4.60 15.12
C SER A 142 -7.70 -4.43 14.63
N HIS A 143 -6.71 -4.95 15.36
CA HIS A 143 -5.32 -4.93 14.88
C HIS A 143 -5.08 -5.88 13.71
N HIS A 144 -5.83 -6.99 13.63
CA HIS A 144 -5.80 -7.87 12.46
C HIS A 144 -6.28 -7.11 11.22
N MET A 145 -7.41 -6.41 11.30
CA MET A 145 -7.87 -5.54 10.22
C MET A 145 -6.81 -4.50 9.86
N MET A 146 -6.25 -3.79 10.84
CA MET A 146 -5.27 -2.74 10.55
C MET A 146 -3.98 -3.26 9.87
N LYS A 147 -3.49 -4.46 10.23
CA LYS A 147 -2.15 -4.92 9.81
C LYS A 147 -2.15 -6.09 8.83
N LYS A 148 -3.25 -6.82 8.71
CA LYS A 148 -3.28 -8.08 7.94
C LYS A 148 -4.22 -8.04 6.75
N THR A 149 -5.25 -7.20 6.74
CA THR A 149 -6.14 -7.09 5.58
C THR A 149 -5.60 -6.09 4.60
#